data_AF-A0A7W7XGM7-F1
#
_entry.id   AF-A0A7W7XGM7-F1
#
_cell.length_a   1.000
_cell.length_b   1.000
_cell.length_c   1.000
_cell.angle_alpha   90.00
_cell.angle_beta   90.00
_cell.angle_gamma   90.00
#
_symmetry.space_group_name_H-M   'P 1'
#
loop_
_entity.id
_entity.type
_entity.pdbx_description
1 polymer ?
#
loop_
_entity_poly.entity_id
_entity_poly.type
_entity_poly.pdbx_seq_one_letter_code
_entity_poly.pdbx_strand_id
1 'polypeptide(L)'
;MNGGPATGGGHAVVRPRSAVAALVAAAALGLVTGRFILPSPPGADAHPPERPVAAVGGASQGASAPATPGVSAPTPAPSASGSGSPTGATGPVTKANLLEPAAFSPDAGIGKIHVTDRYGDGHYANSACTGEKTLTETLGGPGAHFRGLMTSPRTNPSDPTLALDGADQVAREVAAEARSPSLAQNFAERLLLEQVPCQEEAPGHWVYGRTVTLRLAPDVTASWMGVYQGSLNTTGTAPEGEEPCGGIAVLRSGTHYGVLEVDACLGTAAMDRVVRTALSQL
;
A
#
# COMPACT_ATOMS: atom_id res chain seq x y z
N MET A 1 -67.77 -7.98 23.38
CA MET A 1 -66.33 -8.33 23.42
C MET A 1 -65.56 -7.08 23.06
N ASN A 2 -64.83 -6.54 24.03
CA ASN A 2 -64.17 -5.23 24.00
C ASN A 2 -62.80 -5.33 23.31
N GLY A 3 -62.50 -4.44 22.36
CA GLY A 3 -61.16 -4.23 21.81
C GLY A 3 -60.53 -2.97 22.41
N GLY A 4 -59.47 -3.11 23.20
CA GLY A 4 -58.68 -2.01 23.74
C GLY A 4 -57.50 -1.62 22.83
N PRO A 5 -56.94 -0.40 22.98
CA PRO A 5 -55.88 0.11 22.11
C PRO A 5 -54.46 -0.23 22.57
N ALA A 6 -53.53 -0.02 21.64
CA ALA A 6 -52.12 -0.43 21.60
C ALA A 6 -51.22 0.14 22.71
N THR A 7 -50.20 -0.65 23.05
CA THR A 7 -49.03 -0.28 23.87
C THR A 7 -48.17 0.77 23.16
N GLY A 8 -47.94 1.89 23.85
CA GLY A 8 -47.19 3.05 23.37
C GLY A 8 -45.67 2.85 23.35
N GLY A 9 -45.04 3.31 22.27
CA GLY A 9 -43.62 3.64 22.23
C GLY A 9 -43.40 5.06 22.72
N GLY A 10 -42.75 5.20 23.88
CA GLY A 10 -42.37 6.50 24.43
C GLY A 10 -41.10 7.03 23.76
N HIS A 11 -41.23 8.05 22.92
CA HIS A 11 -40.09 8.89 22.53
C HIS A 11 -39.72 9.81 23.71
N ALA A 12 -38.53 9.60 24.28
CA ALA A 12 -37.96 10.54 25.23
C ALA A 12 -37.56 11.83 24.49
N VAL A 13 -38.33 12.90 24.69
CA VAL A 13 -37.96 14.25 24.25
C VAL A 13 -36.86 14.75 25.18
N VAL A 14 -35.61 14.64 24.75
CA VAL A 14 -34.46 15.22 25.46
C VAL A 14 -34.41 16.71 25.12
N ARG A 15 -34.59 17.55 26.14
CA ARG A 15 -34.53 19.02 26.04
C ARG A 15 -33.15 19.47 25.52
N PRO A 16 -33.10 20.44 24.59
CA PRO A 16 -31.87 20.88 23.93
C PRO A 16 -30.81 21.49 24.88
N ARG A 17 -31.21 21.87 26.10
CA ARG A 17 -30.30 22.43 27.11
C ARG A 17 -29.44 21.38 27.84
N SER A 18 -29.84 20.10 27.83
CA SER A 18 -29.05 19.02 28.46
C SER A 18 -28.01 18.40 27.51
N ALA A 19 -28.20 18.52 26.19
CA ALA A 19 -27.24 18.03 25.19
C ALA A 19 -25.94 18.86 25.18
N VAL A 20 -26.04 20.17 25.40
CA VAL A 20 -24.87 21.07 25.43
C VAL A 20 -23.98 20.81 26.64
N ALA A 21 -24.55 20.49 27.80
CA ALA A 21 -23.78 20.18 29.00
C ALA A 21 -22.99 18.86 28.88
N ALA A 22 -23.53 17.86 28.18
CA ALA A 22 -22.83 16.60 27.93
C ALA A 22 -21.66 16.77 26.94
N LEU A 23 -21.82 17.64 25.93
CA LEU A 23 -20.76 17.95 24.95
C LEU A 23 -19.59 18.72 25.59
N VAL A 24 -19.86 19.64 26.52
CA VAL A 24 -18.81 20.40 27.21
C VAL A 24 -18.02 19.53 28.21
N ALA A 25 -18.68 18.57 28.87
CA ALA A 25 -18.00 17.62 29.76
C ALA A 25 -17.10 16.63 28.99
N ALA A 26 -17.53 16.17 27.81
CA ALA A 26 -16.73 15.29 26.95
C ALA A 26 -15.49 16.01 26.39
N ALA A 27 -15.61 17.30 26.03
CA ALA A 27 -14.48 18.10 25.56
C ALA A 27 -13.44 18.35 26.67
N ALA A 28 -13.88 18.54 27.92
CA ALA A 28 -12.97 18.72 29.06
C ALA A 28 -12.23 17.43 29.47
N LEU A 29 -12.84 16.25 29.26
CA LEU A 29 -12.22 14.95 29.56
C LEU A 29 -11.33 14.42 28.41
N GLY A 30 -11.62 14.82 27.16
CA GLY A 30 -10.80 14.48 25.99
C GLY A 30 -9.44 15.19 25.95
N LEU A 31 -9.36 16.40 26.51
CA LEU A 31 -8.10 17.16 26.61
C LEU A 31 -7.10 16.57 27.61
N VAL A 32 -7.51 15.64 28.47
CA VAL A 32 -6.65 15.02 29.51
C VAL A 32 -6.18 13.61 29.12
N THR A 33 -6.75 12.98 28.07
CA THR A 33 -6.47 11.56 27.75
C THR A 33 -6.01 11.27 26.32
N GLY A 34 -5.79 12.28 25.47
CA GLY A 34 -4.97 12.15 24.26
C GLY A 34 -5.42 11.07 23.26
N ARG A 35 -6.72 10.76 23.17
CA ARG A 35 -7.26 9.85 22.16
C ARG A 35 -8.52 10.42 21.52
N PHE A 36 -8.35 11.07 20.37
CA PHE A 36 -9.43 11.23 19.42
C PHE A 36 -9.44 9.99 18.51
N ILE A 37 -10.50 9.19 18.63
CA ILE A 37 -10.84 8.15 17.65
C ILE A 37 -11.86 8.80 16.71
N LEU A 38 -11.43 9.13 15.50
CA LEU A 38 -12.35 9.50 14.43
C LEU A 38 -12.89 8.21 13.79
N PRO A 39 -14.20 8.13 13.50
CA PRO A 39 -14.76 7.01 12.73
C PRO A 39 -14.23 7.04 11.29
N SER A 40 -14.02 5.86 10.70
CA SER A 40 -13.59 5.71 9.30
C SER A 40 -14.53 6.47 8.35
N PRO A 41 -14.01 7.17 7.33
CA PRO A 41 -14.83 7.84 6.32
C PRO A 41 -15.64 6.82 5.49
N PRO A 42 -16.89 7.15 5.12
CA PRO A 42 -17.65 6.33 4.18
C PRO A 42 -16.99 6.36 2.80
N GLY A 43 -16.61 5.19 2.28
CA GLY A 43 -16.00 5.07 0.94
C GLY A 43 -14.98 3.94 0.78
N ALA A 44 -14.58 3.26 1.86
CA ALA A 44 -13.62 2.15 1.80
C ALA A 44 -14.20 0.83 1.24
N ASP A 45 -15.52 0.74 1.02
CA ASP A 45 -16.21 -0.49 0.58
C ASP A 45 -16.73 -0.40 -0.86
N ALA A 46 -15.86 -0.08 -1.82
CA ALA A 46 -16.19 -0.17 -3.25
C ALA A 46 -15.30 -1.24 -3.93
N HIS A 47 -15.60 -2.52 -3.67
CA HIS A 47 -15.14 -3.62 -4.51
C HIS A 47 -16.01 -3.66 -5.79
N PRO A 48 -15.44 -3.71 -7.01
CA PRO A 48 -16.22 -4.01 -8.20
C PRO A 48 -16.64 -5.49 -8.20
N PRO A 49 -17.88 -5.83 -8.62
CA PRO A 49 -18.32 -7.22 -8.68
C PRO A 49 -17.68 -7.99 -9.85
N GLU A 50 -17.25 -9.22 -9.56
CA GLU A 50 -16.83 -10.23 -10.52
C GLU A 50 -17.90 -10.47 -11.60
N ARG A 51 -17.47 -10.59 -12.87
CA ARG A 51 -18.32 -10.97 -14.01
C ARG A 51 -18.17 -12.48 -14.29
N PRO A 52 -19.25 -13.22 -14.60
CA PRO A 52 -19.20 -14.67 -14.67
C PRO A 52 -18.56 -15.20 -15.96
N VAL A 53 -17.82 -16.30 -15.81
CA VAL A 53 -17.20 -17.11 -16.86
C VAL A 53 -18.29 -17.79 -17.70
N ALA A 54 -18.31 -17.51 -19.01
CA ALA A 54 -19.11 -18.26 -19.97
C ALA A 54 -18.30 -19.42 -20.54
N ALA A 55 -18.78 -20.65 -20.31
CA ALA A 55 -18.34 -21.85 -20.99
C ALA A 55 -18.85 -21.86 -22.44
N VAL A 56 -17.98 -22.18 -23.40
CA VAL A 56 -18.40 -22.54 -24.77
C VAL A 56 -17.59 -23.75 -25.22
N GLY A 57 -18.29 -24.88 -25.37
CA GLY A 57 -17.83 -26.02 -26.14
C GLY A 57 -18.39 -26.01 -27.56
N GLY A 58 -17.69 -26.68 -28.47
CA GLY A 58 -18.32 -27.44 -29.56
C GLY A 58 -18.30 -26.88 -30.99
N ALA A 59 -17.43 -27.49 -31.82
CA ALA A 59 -17.57 -27.83 -33.26
C ALA A 59 -17.62 -26.66 -34.29
N SER A 60 -17.09 -26.71 -35.53
CA SER A 60 -16.86 -27.79 -36.50
C SER A 60 -15.94 -27.31 -37.65
N GLN A 61 -15.23 -28.24 -38.33
CA GLN A 61 -14.88 -28.34 -39.79
C GLN A 61 -14.40 -27.10 -40.57
N GLY A 62 -13.37 -27.07 -41.42
CA GLY A 62 -12.53 -28.06 -42.11
C GLY A 62 -12.00 -27.41 -43.41
N ALA A 63 -10.77 -27.72 -43.85
CA ALA A 63 -10.33 -27.83 -45.26
C ALA A 63 -8.80 -27.92 -45.42
N SER A 64 -8.38 -28.70 -46.41
CA SER A 64 -7.09 -29.37 -46.64
C SER A 64 -5.93 -28.53 -47.22
N ALA A 65 -4.71 -28.82 -46.73
CA ALA A 65 -3.38 -29.13 -47.35
C ALA A 65 -3.02 -28.71 -48.81
N PRO A 66 -1.71 -28.60 -49.19
CA PRO A 66 -0.82 -29.76 -49.31
C PRO A 66 0.64 -29.60 -48.81
N ALA A 67 1.32 -30.75 -48.69
CA ALA A 67 2.65 -30.97 -48.12
C ALA A 67 3.78 -31.06 -49.16
N THR A 68 5.04 -30.91 -48.74
CA THR A 68 6.25 -31.64 -49.23
C THR A 68 7.47 -31.38 -48.31
N PRO A 69 8.56 -32.18 -48.37
CA PRO A 69 9.10 -32.87 -47.17
C PRO A 69 10.58 -32.58 -46.86
N GLY A 70 11.03 -32.94 -45.65
CA GLY A 70 12.45 -33.22 -45.45
C GLY A 70 12.98 -33.13 -44.03
N VAL A 71 13.61 -34.24 -43.64
CA VAL A 71 14.69 -34.37 -42.65
C VAL A 71 14.29 -34.69 -41.20
N SER A 72 14.67 -35.90 -40.84
CA SER A 72 14.55 -36.59 -39.55
C SER A 72 15.07 -35.79 -38.36
N ALA A 73 14.28 -35.73 -37.28
CA ALA A 73 14.73 -35.35 -35.94
C ALA A 73 14.85 -36.60 -35.06
N PRO A 74 15.87 -36.68 -34.18
CA PRO A 74 16.14 -37.86 -33.38
C PRO A 74 15.12 -38.04 -32.24
N THR A 75 14.90 -39.30 -31.88
CA THR A 75 14.06 -39.80 -30.78
C THR A 75 14.31 -39.07 -29.46
N PRO A 76 13.29 -38.53 -28.76
CA PRO A 76 13.46 -38.03 -27.40
C PRO A 76 13.49 -39.20 -26.39
N ALA A 77 14.55 -39.26 -25.59
CA ALA A 77 14.63 -40.10 -24.40
C ALA A 77 13.79 -39.49 -23.25
N PRO A 78 13.30 -40.30 -22.29
CA PRO A 78 12.23 -39.89 -21.38
C PRO A 78 12.70 -38.96 -20.25
N SER A 79 11.89 -37.93 -20.03
CA SER A 79 11.49 -37.29 -18.77
C SER A 79 12.45 -37.39 -17.57
N ALA A 80 13.07 -36.26 -17.24
CA ALA A 80 13.30 -35.87 -15.86
C ALA A 80 12.54 -34.55 -15.62
N SER A 81 11.29 -34.69 -15.18
CA SER A 81 10.47 -33.62 -14.64
C SER A 81 11.16 -33.07 -13.39
N GLY A 82 11.79 -31.91 -13.54
CA GLY A 82 12.29 -31.08 -12.45
C GLY A 82 11.72 -29.67 -12.58
N SER A 83 10.40 -29.55 -12.72
CA SER A 83 9.70 -28.27 -12.53
C SER A 83 9.66 -27.94 -11.04
N GLY A 84 10.82 -27.57 -10.50
CA GLY A 84 10.85 -26.83 -9.25
C GLY A 84 10.32 -25.44 -9.55
N SER A 85 9.17 -25.09 -8.95
CA SER A 85 8.80 -23.68 -8.80
C SER A 85 10.01 -22.93 -8.26
N PRO A 86 10.33 -21.70 -8.74
CA PRO A 86 11.45 -20.95 -8.21
C PRO A 86 11.28 -20.85 -6.70
N THR A 87 12.21 -21.45 -5.94
CA THR A 87 12.25 -21.30 -4.50
C THR A 87 12.39 -19.80 -4.22
N GLY A 88 11.40 -19.21 -3.55
CA GLY A 88 11.46 -17.82 -3.16
C GLY A 88 12.78 -17.52 -2.44
N ALA A 89 13.37 -16.36 -2.73
CA ALA A 89 14.60 -15.93 -2.07
C ALA A 89 14.43 -15.98 -0.54
N THR A 90 15.44 -16.47 0.18
CA THR A 90 15.38 -16.73 1.64
C THR A 90 16.12 -15.70 2.50
N GLY A 91 16.52 -14.56 1.92
CA GLY A 91 17.25 -13.51 2.62
C GLY A 91 16.85 -12.11 2.14
N PRO A 92 17.17 -11.07 2.92
CA PRO A 92 16.84 -9.70 2.58
C PRO A 92 17.40 -9.37 1.20
N VAL A 93 16.62 -8.65 0.40
CA VAL A 93 17.00 -8.25 -0.96
C VAL A 93 18.06 -7.14 -0.94
N THR A 94 18.43 -6.66 0.24
CA THR A 94 19.32 -5.54 0.54
C THR A 94 20.36 -5.96 1.60
N LYS A 95 21.36 -5.11 1.87
CA LYS A 95 22.36 -5.36 2.92
C LYS A 95 21.73 -5.50 4.32
N ALA A 96 20.59 -4.82 4.55
CA ALA A 96 19.76 -4.84 5.75
C ALA A 96 18.32 -4.38 5.40
N ASN A 97 17.34 -4.56 6.29
CA ASN A 97 16.00 -3.99 6.14
C ASN A 97 16.07 -2.47 5.92
N LEU A 98 15.13 -1.86 5.17
CA LEU A 98 15.21 -0.41 4.92
C LEU A 98 15.00 0.36 6.22
N LEU A 99 14.05 -0.06 7.05
CA LEU A 99 13.80 0.53 8.36
C LEU A 99 13.76 -0.51 9.48
N GLU A 100 14.26 -0.05 10.62
CA GLU A 100 14.04 -0.67 11.92
C GLU A 100 13.12 0.24 12.74
N PRO A 101 12.41 -0.28 13.77
CA PRO A 101 11.58 0.52 14.66
C PRO A 101 12.23 1.81 15.19
N ALA A 102 13.55 1.79 15.37
CA ALA A 102 14.32 2.94 15.83
C ALA A 102 14.28 4.14 14.86
N ALA A 103 14.02 3.94 13.57
CA ALA A 103 13.91 5.01 12.59
C ALA A 103 12.73 5.96 12.86
N PHE A 104 11.76 5.52 13.69
CA PHE A 104 10.58 6.29 14.07
C PHE A 104 10.70 6.93 15.46
N SER A 105 11.83 6.76 16.16
CA SER A 105 12.08 7.34 17.50
C SER A 105 12.92 8.62 17.39
N PRO A 106 12.65 9.69 18.18
CA PRO A 106 11.61 9.86 19.21
C PRO A 106 10.33 10.55 18.70
N ASP A 107 10.22 10.80 17.40
CA ASP A 107 9.44 11.92 16.86
C ASP A 107 7.94 11.70 16.74
N ALA A 108 7.44 10.55 17.14
CA ALA A 108 6.02 10.36 17.31
C ALA A 108 5.80 9.45 18.50
N GLY A 109 4.73 9.72 19.26
CA GLY A 109 4.22 8.81 20.29
C GLY A 109 3.70 7.48 19.72
N ILE A 110 4.34 6.97 18.66
CA ILE A 110 4.18 5.65 18.11
C ILE A 110 4.56 4.69 19.23
N GLY A 111 3.61 3.81 19.56
CA GLY A 111 3.81 2.79 20.56
C GLY A 111 4.87 1.77 20.13
N LYS A 112 4.87 0.62 20.79
CA LYS A 112 5.74 -0.49 20.39
C LYS A 112 5.45 -0.88 18.94
N ILE A 113 6.49 -0.88 18.11
CA ILE A 113 6.40 -1.34 16.72
C ILE A 113 6.69 -2.84 16.67
N HIS A 114 5.75 -3.56 16.06
CA HIS A 114 5.84 -4.95 15.64
C HIS A 114 6.23 -5.01 14.17
N VAL A 115 7.01 -6.02 13.81
CA VAL A 115 7.48 -6.16 12.44
C VAL A 115 7.12 -7.54 11.91
N THR A 116 6.62 -7.55 10.68
CA THR A 116 6.29 -8.78 9.96
C THR A 116 6.91 -8.72 8.57
N ASP A 117 7.68 -9.75 8.25
CA ASP A 117 8.31 -9.89 6.94
C ASP A 117 7.56 -10.91 6.10
N ARG A 118 7.50 -10.65 4.79
CA ARG A 118 6.96 -11.58 3.79
C ARG A 118 7.83 -11.54 2.55
N TYR A 119 8.17 -12.72 2.06
CA TYR A 119 8.79 -12.87 0.75
C TYR A 119 7.71 -12.98 -0.31
N GLY A 120 7.92 -12.28 -1.43
CA GLY A 120 6.87 -12.06 -2.42
C GLY A 120 6.28 -13.34 -3.02
N ASP A 121 4.96 -13.33 -3.16
CA ASP A 121 4.15 -14.31 -3.90
C ASP A 121 3.69 -13.77 -5.26
N GLY A 122 3.95 -12.49 -5.54
CA GLY A 122 3.55 -11.84 -6.78
C GLY A 122 2.52 -10.73 -6.63
N HIS A 123 2.03 -10.36 -5.44
CA HIS A 123 0.99 -9.31 -5.32
C HIS A 123 1.46 -8.10 -4.52
N TYR A 124 1.34 -6.91 -5.14
CA TYR A 124 1.63 -5.62 -4.52
C TYR A 124 0.79 -4.50 -5.15
N ALA A 125 -0.11 -3.92 -4.36
CA ALA A 125 -0.89 -2.77 -4.76
C ALA A 125 -0.04 -1.49 -4.65
N ASN A 126 0.58 -1.07 -5.76
CA ASN A 126 1.45 0.11 -5.77
C ASN A 126 0.69 1.44 -5.70
N SER A 127 -0.59 1.46 -6.06
CA SER A 127 -1.35 2.71 -6.14
C SER A 127 -2.83 2.42 -6.04
N ALA A 128 -3.54 3.17 -5.20
CA ALA A 128 -5.00 3.20 -5.26
C ALA A 128 -5.53 3.88 -6.53
N CYS A 129 -4.72 4.73 -7.20
CA CYS A 129 -5.18 5.51 -8.36
C CYS A 129 -5.00 4.80 -9.71
N THR A 130 -4.08 3.83 -9.84
CA THR A 130 -3.91 3.03 -11.07
C THR A 130 -4.34 1.56 -10.93
N GLY A 131 -4.98 1.23 -9.79
CA GLY A 131 -5.46 -0.11 -9.46
C GLY A 131 -4.38 -1.03 -8.90
N GLU A 132 -4.82 -2.18 -8.38
CA GLU A 132 -3.94 -3.24 -7.90
C GLU A 132 -3.23 -3.95 -9.07
N LYS A 133 -1.96 -4.32 -8.86
CA LYS A 133 -1.13 -5.00 -9.86
C LYS A 133 -0.31 -6.11 -9.21
N THR A 134 0.19 -7.03 -10.02
CA THR A 134 1.17 -8.01 -9.56
C THR A 134 2.55 -7.37 -9.35
N LEU A 135 3.39 -7.94 -8.50
CA LEU A 135 4.80 -7.57 -8.34
C LEU A 135 5.59 -7.60 -9.64
N THR A 136 5.29 -8.52 -10.56
CA THR A 136 5.93 -8.52 -11.88
C THR A 136 5.52 -7.30 -12.69
N GLU A 137 4.25 -6.90 -12.60
CA GLU A 137 3.73 -5.70 -13.24
C GLU A 137 4.26 -4.43 -12.56
N THR A 138 4.46 -4.44 -11.24
CA THR A 138 4.86 -3.26 -10.44
C THR A 138 6.37 -3.13 -10.28
N LEU A 139 7.05 -4.17 -9.80
CA LEU A 139 8.48 -4.20 -9.52
C LEU A 139 9.29 -4.95 -10.60
N GLY A 140 8.72 -5.91 -11.32
CA GLY A 140 9.41 -6.57 -12.43
C GLY A 140 10.25 -7.78 -12.06
N GLY A 141 9.99 -8.39 -10.91
CA GLY A 141 10.54 -9.69 -10.54
C GLY A 141 9.85 -10.32 -9.31
N PRO A 142 9.89 -11.66 -9.15
CA PRO A 142 9.25 -12.36 -8.04
C PRO A 142 10.05 -12.30 -6.72
N GLY A 143 11.30 -11.82 -6.75
CA GLY A 143 12.20 -11.79 -5.58
C GLY A 143 12.02 -10.59 -4.66
N ALA A 144 10.84 -9.97 -4.60
CA ALA A 144 10.63 -8.81 -3.75
C ALA A 144 10.48 -9.20 -2.27
N HIS A 145 10.98 -8.35 -1.38
CA HIS A 145 10.84 -8.45 0.06
C HIS A 145 9.86 -7.40 0.55
N PHE A 146 8.91 -7.82 1.39
CA PHE A 146 7.95 -6.96 2.05
C PHE A 146 8.21 -6.94 3.54
N ARG A 147 8.11 -5.75 4.14
CA ARG A 147 8.22 -5.56 5.58
C ARG A 147 7.13 -4.62 6.06
N GLY A 148 6.30 -5.09 6.97
CA GLY A 148 5.27 -4.28 7.62
C GLY A 148 5.71 -3.88 9.03
N LEU A 149 5.59 -2.59 9.36
CA LEU A 149 5.83 -2.05 10.69
C LEU A 149 4.50 -1.53 11.25
N MET A 150 4.08 -2.05 12.40
CA MET A 150 2.71 -1.87 12.91
C MET A 150 2.70 -1.71 14.44
N THR A 151 1.75 -0.98 15.00
CA THR A 151 1.59 -0.83 16.47
C THR A 151 0.83 -1.98 17.14
N SER A 152 0.27 -2.89 16.34
CA SER A 152 -0.50 -4.04 16.79
C SER A 152 0.04 -5.32 16.14
N PRO A 153 0.06 -6.46 16.85
CA PRO A 153 0.46 -7.73 16.26
C PRO A 153 -0.65 -8.36 15.37
N ARG A 154 -1.82 -7.73 15.24
CA ARG A 154 -2.92 -8.23 14.41
C ARG A 154 -2.71 -7.78 12.97
N THR A 155 -2.48 -8.74 12.07
CA THR A 155 -2.22 -8.50 10.65
C THR A 155 -3.44 -8.85 9.79
N ASN A 156 -3.48 -8.33 8.56
CA ASN A 156 -4.43 -8.75 7.56
C ASN A 156 -4.19 -10.25 7.21
N PRO A 157 -5.24 -11.10 7.12
CA PRO A 157 -5.07 -12.52 6.80
C PRO A 157 -4.52 -12.81 5.40
N SER A 158 -4.81 -11.93 4.43
CA SER A 158 -4.37 -12.06 3.04
C SER A 158 -2.96 -11.49 2.83
N ASP A 159 -2.57 -10.49 3.62
CA ASP A 159 -1.24 -9.90 3.58
C ASP A 159 -0.73 -9.57 5.00
N PRO A 160 0.12 -10.42 5.58
CA PRO A 160 0.58 -10.21 6.96
C PRO A 160 1.52 -9.00 7.13
N THR A 161 1.92 -8.32 6.04
CA THR A 161 2.69 -7.07 6.12
C THR A 161 1.81 -5.82 6.26
N LEU A 162 0.49 -6.02 6.22
CA LEU A 162 -0.51 -5.00 6.50
C LEU A 162 -1.15 -5.25 7.87
N ALA A 163 -1.42 -4.19 8.60
CA ALA A 163 -2.23 -4.21 9.80
C ALA A 163 -3.67 -4.65 9.48
N LEU A 164 -4.29 -5.36 10.43
CA LEU A 164 -5.72 -5.66 10.35
C LEU A 164 -6.58 -4.39 10.41
N ASP A 165 -6.11 -3.39 11.17
CA ASP A 165 -6.69 -2.05 11.26
C ASP A 165 -5.68 -1.07 10.65
N GLY A 166 -6.08 -0.29 9.65
CA GLY A 166 -5.20 0.66 8.99
C GLY A 166 -4.59 1.70 9.94
N ALA A 167 -5.28 2.03 11.04
CA ALA A 167 -4.75 2.94 12.06
C ALA A 167 -3.56 2.35 12.85
N ASP A 168 -3.37 1.02 12.79
CA ASP A 168 -2.23 0.33 13.39
C ASP A 168 -1.03 0.23 12.44
N GLN A 169 -1.14 0.64 11.16
CA GLN A 169 -0.03 0.65 10.22
C GLN A 169 0.89 1.86 10.51
N VAL A 170 2.20 1.62 10.57
CA VAL A 170 3.21 2.69 10.72
C VAL A 170 3.91 2.93 9.40
N ALA A 171 4.40 1.84 8.79
CA ALA A 171 5.08 1.88 7.51
C ALA A 171 5.06 0.50 6.84
N ARG A 172 5.25 0.49 5.53
CA ARG A 172 5.42 -0.71 4.73
C ARG A 172 6.54 -0.50 3.73
N GLU A 173 7.42 -1.46 3.64
CA GLU A 173 8.52 -1.48 2.68
C GLU A 173 8.28 -2.58 1.66
N VAL A 174 8.57 -2.28 0.40
CA VAL A 174 8.72 -3.29 -0.65
C VAL A 174 10.01 -3.02 -1.41
N ALA A 175 10.97 -3.94 -1.31
CA ALA A 175 12.28 -3.81 -1.94
C ALA A 175 12.54 -4.97 -2.89
N ALA A 176 13.23 -4.69 -4.00
CA ALA A 176 13.58 -5.68 -5.00
C ALA A 176 14.95 -5.37 -5.63
N GLU A 177 15.56 -6.39 -6.21
CA GLU A 177 16.82 -6.28 -6.95
C GLU A 177 16.56 -6.57 -8.44
N ALA A 178 17.14 -5.73 -9.30
CA ALA A 178 17.12 -5.92 -10.74
C ALA A 178 18.46 -6.50 -11.23
N ARG A 179 18.44 -7.12 -12.41
CA ARG A 179 19.64 -7.69 -13.03
C ARG A 179 20.68 -6.66 -13.48
N SER A 180 20.32 -5.37 -13.51
CA SER A 180 21.23 -4.28 -13.84
C SER A 180 20.76 -2.95 -13.23
N PRO A 181 21.66 -1.97 -13.04
CA PRO A 181 21.27 -0.64 -12.58
C PRO A 181 20.31 0.10 -13.51
N SER A 182 20.45 -0.11 -14.83
CA SER A 182 19.53 0.46 -15.83
C SER A 182 18.11 -0.11 -15.70
N LEU A 183 17.99 -1.40 -15.37
CA LEU A 183 16.69 -2.02 -15.16
C LEU A 183 16.06 -1.58 -13.83
N ALA A 184 16.86 -1.45 -12.76
CA ALA A 184 16.40 -0.86 -11.50
C ALA A 184 15.91 0.59 -11.70
N GLN A 185 16.61 1.37 -12.53
CA GLN A 185 16.16 2.71 -12.91
C GLN A 185 14.81 2.70 -13.62
N ASN A 186 14.63 1.86 -14.63
CA ASN A 186 13.37 1.75 -15.36
C ASN A 186 12.21 1.36 -14.44
N PHE A 187 12.44 0.45 -13.48
CA PHE A 187 11.42 0.10 -12.50
C PHE A 187 11.11 1.27 -11.57
N ALA A 188 12.11 1.93 -10.99
CA ALA A 188 11.90 3.10 -10.15
C ALA A 188 11.15 4.24 -10.88
N GLU A 189 11.50 4.51 -12.14
CA GLU A 189 10.81 5.52 -12.95
C GLU A 189 9.36 5.12 -13.26
N ARG A 190 9.10 3.85 -13.58
CA ARG A 190 7.74 3.34 -13.76
C ARG A 190 6.92 3.50 -12.48
N LEU A 191 7.47 3.07 -11.34
CA LEU A 191 6.80 3.19 -10.04
C LEU A 191 6.44 4.64 -9.74
N LEU A 192 7.34 5.57 -10.03
CA LEU A 192 7.09 7.00 -9.82
C LEU A 192 5.99 7.53 -10.75
N LEU A 193 6.00 7.14 -12.03
CA LEU A 193 4.96 7.52 -12.99
C LEU A 193 3.58 6.99 -12.61
N GLU A 194 3.51 5.83 -11.95
CA GLU A 194 2.26 5.28 -11.43
C GLU A 194 1.66 6.09 -10.27
N GLN A 195 2.47 6.89 -9.57
CA GLN A 195 1.98 7.76 -8.49
C GLN A 195 1.51 9.14 -8.98
N VAL A 196 1.93 9.56 -10.18
CA VAL A 196 1.60 10.90 -10.71
C VAL A 196 0.08 11.16 -10.75
N PRO A 197 -0.78 10.21 -11.18
CA PRO A 197 -2.23 10.43 -11.15
C PRO A 197 -2.78 10.75 -9.77
N CYS A 198 -2.16 10.25 -8.69
CA CYS A 198 -2.61 10.51 -7.33
C CYS A 198 -2.27 11.93 -6.82
N GLN A 199 -1.60 12.77 -7.61
CA GLN A 199 -1.37 14.19 -7.28
C GLN A 199 -2.56 15.10 -7.66
N GLU A 200 -3.50 14.57 -8.44
CA GLU A 200 -4.75 15.22 -8.82
C GLU A 200 -5.91 14.27 -8.52
N GLU A 201 -6.72 14.60 -7.53
CA GLU A 201 -7.82 13.74 -7.06
C GLU A 201 -9.09 14.57 -6.87
N ALA A 202 -10.26 13.94 -6.85
CA ALA A 202 -11.49 14.69 -6.61
C ALA A 202 -11.46 15.40 -5.23
N PRO A 203 -11.97 16.64 -5.10
CA PRO A 203 -12.05 17.31 -3.80
C PRO A 203 -12.72 16.42 -2.75
N GLY A 204 -12.14 16.37 -1.55
CA GLY A 204 -12.57 15.45 -0.49
C GLY A 204 -11.92 14.06 -0.52
N HIS A 205 -11.20 13.68 -1.58
CA HIS A 205 -10.34 12.49 -1.60
C HIS A 205 -8.92 12.83 -1.11
N TRP A 206 -8.22 11.85 -0.55
CA TRP A 206 -6.81 12.01 -0.23
C TRP A 206 -6.02 12.28 -1.53
N VAL A 207 -4.88 12.97 -1.40
CA VAL A 207 -4.06 13.35 -2.55
C VAL A 207 -2.59 13.34 -2.16
N TYR A 208 -1.71 12.97 -3.10
CA TYR A 208 -0.28 13.14 -2.93
C TYR A 208 0.15 14.58 -3.24
N GLY A 209 1.10 15.07 -2.45
CA GLY A 209 1.81 16.31 -2.74
C GLY A 209 2.78 16.16 -3.89
N ARG A 210 3.39 17.30 -4.24
CA ARG A 210 4.49 17.36 -5.21
C ARG A 210 5.61 16.39 -4.84
N THR A 211 6.23 15.81 -5.85
CA THR A 211 7.40 14.95 -5.65
C THR A 211 8.62 15.76 -5.21
N VAL A 212 9.25 15.33 -4.12
CA VAL A 212 10.54 15.85 -3.64
C VAL A 212 11.59 14.77 -3.82
N THR A 213 12.64 15.06 -4.60
CA THR A 213 13.74 14.13 -4.81
C THR A 213 14.88 14.38 -3.84
N LEU A 214 15.20 13.35 -3.05
CA LEU A 214 16.38 13.25 -2.21
C LEU A 214 17.46 12.47 -2.93
N ARG A 215 18.71 12.90 -2.77
CA ARG A 215 19.89 12.28 -3.39
C ARG A 215 21.01 12.20 -2.36
N LEU A 216 21.51 10.99 -2.10
CA LEU A 216 22.68 10.76 -1.23
C LEU A 216 23.96 10.61 -2.06
N ALA A 217 23.86 10.07 -3.27
CA ALA A 217 24.94 9.91 -4.23
C ALA A 217 24.37 9.97 -5.67
N PRO A 218 25.20 10.03 -6.74
CA PRO A 218 24.72 10.14 -8.13
C PRO A 218 23.70 9.06 -8.55
N ASP A 219 23.77 7.87 -7.98
CA ASP A 219 22.92 6.71 -8.26
C ASP A 219 22.06 6.27 -7.06
N VAL A 220 22.09 7.02 -5.96
CA VAL A 220 21.34 6.75 -4.73
C VAL A 220 20.32 7.86 -4.50
N THR A 221 19.07 7.58 -4.84
CA THR A 221 17.97 8.55 -4.92
C THR A 221 16.68 8.03 -4.31
N ALA A 222 15.91 8.93 -3.69
CA ALA A 222 14.52 8.67 -3.32
C ALA A 222 13.62 9.80 -3.84
N SER A 223 12.44 9.46 -4.36
CA SER A 223 11.41 10.41 -4.77
C SER A 223 10.22 10.26 -3.82
N TRP A 224 10.04 11.23 -2.94
CA TRP A 224 9.01 11.22 -1.89
C TRP A 224 7.83 12.12 -2.24
N MET A 225 6.63 11.65 -1.93
CA MET A 225 5.36 12.36 -2.06
C MET A 225 4.59 12.22 -0.74
N GLY A 226 4.35 13.33 -0.06
CA GLY A 226 3.55 13.34 1.17
C GLY A 226 2.07 13.13 0.88
N VAL A 227 1.33 12.44 1.76
CA VAL A 227 -0.12 12.27 1.61
C VAL A 227 -0.89 13.29 2.42
N TYR A 228 -1.92 13.87 1.81
CA TYR A 228 -2.84 14.83 2.42
C TYR A 228 -4.22 14.22 2.50
N GLN A 229 -4.84 14.30 3.68
CA GLN A 229 -6.18 13.79 3.90
C GLN A 229 -7.22 14.57 3.10
N GLY A 230 -8.33 13.93 2.77
CA GLY A 230 -9.39 14.52 1.94
C GLY A 230 -9.97 15.82 2.48
N SER A 231 -9.98 16.00 3.81
CA SER A 231 -10.38 17.26 4.44
C SER A 231 -9.51 18.46 4.09
N LEU A 232 -8.27 18.22 3.63
CA LEU A 232 -7.32 19.23 3.18
C LEU A 232 -7.34 19.43 1.65
N ASN A 233 -7.82 18.44 0.90
CA ASN A 233 -7.95 18.52 -0.56
C ASN A 233 -9.27 19.20 -0.96
N THR A 234 -9.29 20.52 -0.99
CA THR A 234 -10.50 21.29 -1.37
C THR A 234 -10.58 21.65 -2.86
N THR A 235 -9.47 21.60 -3.58
CA THR A 235 -9.35 22.07 -4.97
C THR A 235 -8.96 20.96 -5.94
N GLY A 236 -8.77 19.74 -5.45
CA GLY A 236 -8.34 18.57 -6.20
C GLY A 236 -6.82 18.37 -6.26
N THR A 237 -6.07 19.10 -5.44
CA THR A 237 -4.61 19.04 -5.34
C THR A 237 -4.18 19.20 -3.89
N ALA A 238 -2.95 18.80 -3.56
CA ALA A 238 -2.41 19.01 -2.23
C ALA A 238 -2.34 20.51 -1.87
N PRO A 239 -2.77 20.90 -0.66
CA PRO A 239 -2.69 22.29 -0.20
C PRO A 239 -1.24 22.79 -0.08
N GLU A 240 -1.03 24.08 -0.31
CA GLU A 240 0.27 24.72 -0.04
C GLU A 240 0.43 25.03 1.44
N GLY A 241 1.63 24.76 1.98
CA GLY A 241 2.01 25.16 3.34
C GLY A 241 1.48 24.27 4.48
N GLU A 242 0.67 23.27 4.18
CA GLU A 242 0.23 22.26 5.14
C GLU A 242 1.24 21.10 5.24
N GLU A 243 1.25 20.43 6.39
CA GLU A 243 2.11 19.27 6.61
C GLU A 243 1.40 17.97 6.17
N PRO A 244 2.08 17.08 5.41
CA PRO A 244 1.53 15.79 5.06
C PRO A 244 1.50 14.83 6.26
N CYS A 245 0.57 13.89 6.25
CA CYS A 245 0.54 12.78 7.19
C CYS A 245 1.17 11.53 6.56
N GLY A 246 2.50 11.41 6.62
CA GLY A 246 3.20 10.27 6.01
C GLY A 246 3.37 10.44 4.49
N GLY A 247 3.24 9.36 3.73
CA GLY A 247 3.31 9.36 2.27
C GLY A 247 4.06 8.18 1.69
N ILE A 248 4.47 8.31 0.44
CA ILE A 248 5.14 7.25 -0.33
C ILE A 248 6.49 7.75 -0.87
N ALA A 249 7.51 6.90 -0.83
CA ALA A 249 8.82 7.17 -1.40
C ALA A 249 9.26 6.03 -2.32
N VAL A 250 9.63 6.36 -3.55
CA VAL A 250 10.28 5.42 -4.48
C VAL A 250 11.78 5.55 -4.33
N LEU A 251 12.47 4.48 -3.98
CA LEU A 251 13.91 4.45 -3.69
C LEU A 251 14.69 3.70 -4.77
N ARG A 252 15.95 4.08 -4.98
CA ARG A 252 16.89 3.40 -5.89
C ARG A 252 18.33 3.57 -5.44
N SER A 253 19.10 2.48 -5.53
CA SER A 253 20.53 2.39 -5.20
C SER A 253 21.18 1.26 -6.02
N GLY A 254 21.95 1.60 -7.05
CA GLY A 254 22.58 0.60 -7.93
C GLY A 254 21.54 -0.32 -8.60
N THR A 255 21.61 -1.64 -8.32
CA THR A 255 20.64 -2.65 -8.78
C THR A 255 19.38 -2.74 -7.93
N HIS A 256 19.32 -2.05 -6.79
CA HIS A 256 18.21 -2.11 -5.86
C HIS A 256 17.25 -0.95 -6.08
N TYR A 257 15.96 -1.24 -5.87
CA TYR A 257 14.88 -0.27 -5.92
C TYR A 257 13.78 -0.73 -4.98
N GLY A 258 12.88 0.18 -4.62
CA GLY A 258 11.78 -0.17 -3.76
C GLY A 258 10.81 0.97 -3.55
N VAL A 259 9.80 0.67 -2.75
CA VAL A 259 8.79 1.61 -2.26
C VAL A 259 8.80 1.56 -0.74
N LEU A 260 8.72 2.74 -0.14
CA LEU A 260 8.45 2.93 1.28
C LEU A 260 7.15 3.70 1.41
N GLU A 261 6.15 3.08 1.98
CA GLU A 261 4.88 3.68 2.40
C GLU A 261 4.98 3.97 3.90
N VAL A 262 4.59 5.17 4.32
CA VAL A 262 4.53 5.57 5.72
C VAL A 262 3.15 6.13 6.01
N ASP A 263 2.42 5.50 6.92
CA ASP A 263 1.08 5.90 7.34
C ASP A 263 1.12 6.82 8.57
N ALA A 264 2.22 6.81 9.31
CA ALA A 264 2.38 7.66 10.49
C ALA A 264 2.49 9.14 10.11
N CYS A 265 1.71 9.99 10.79
CA CYS A 265 1.79 11.46 10.66
C CYS A 265 3.01 12.02 11.40
N LEU A 266 4.20 11.92 10.81
CA LEU A 266 5.46 12.37 11.42
C LEU A 266 5.81 13.85 11.15
N GLY A 267 5.19 14.46 10.15
CA GLY A 267 5.60 15.76 9.60
C GLY A 267 6.86 15.67 8.73
N THR A 268 7.12 16.72 7.95
CA THR A 268 8.12 16.73 6.86
C THR A 268 9.55 16.47 7.36
N ALA A 269 9.95 17.06 8.48
CA ALA A 269 11.33 16.92 8.97
C ALA A 269 11.65 15.50 9.45
N ALA A 270 10.70 14.81 10.07
CA ALA A 270 10.87 13.41 10.47
C ALA A 270 10.76 12.48 9.26
N MET A 271 9.86 12.77 8.32
CA MET A 271 9.79 12.05 7.05
C MET A 271 11.10 12.11 6.26
N ASP A 272 11.76 13.27 6.16
CA ASP A 272 13.07 13.40 5.52
C ASP A 272 14.12 12.48 6.16
N ARG A 273 14.14 12.38 7.51
CA ARG A 273 15.05 11.47 8.22
C ARG A 273 14.73 10.00 7.95
N VAL A 274 13.46 9.62 7.98
CA VAL A 274 13.01 8.25 7.69
C VAL A 274 13.40 7.85 6.27
N VAL A 275 13.09 8.68 5.28
CA VAL A 275 13.41 8.39 3.86
C VAL A 275 14.92 8.34 3.63
N ARG A 276 15.71 9.25 4.21
CA ARG A 276 17.19 9.17 4.14
C ARG A 276 17.75 7.91 4.78
N THR A 277 17.17 7.48 5.91
CA THR A 277 17.57 6.25 6.59
C THR A 277 17.32 5.05 5.69
N ALA A 278 16.09 4.91 5.17
CA ALA A 278 15.73 3.85 4.23
C ALA A 278 16.66 3.84 3.00
N LEU A 279 16.89 5.02 2.41
CA LEU A 279 17.74 5.15 1.22
C LEU A 279 19.21 4.78 1.51
N SER A 280 19.69 4.99 2.73
CA SER A 280 21.07 4.62 3.12
C SER A 280 21.27 3.12 3.33
N GLN A 281 20.20 2.36 3.57
CA GLN A 281 20.22 0.91 3.78
C GLN A 281 19.97 0.10 2.50
N LEU A 282 19.40 0.74 1.47
CA LEU A 282 19.15 0.16 0.13
C LEU A 282 20.44 -0.07 -0.65
#